data_AF-A0AAU7SR17-F1
#
_entry.id   AF-A0AAU7SR17-F1
#
_cell.length_a   1.000
_cell.length_b   1.000
_cell.length_c   1.000
_cell.angle_alpha   90.00
_cell.angle_beta   90.00
_cell.angle_gamma   90.00
#
_symmetry.space_group_name_H-M   'P 1'
#
loop_
_entity.id
_entity.type
_entity.pdbx_description
1 polymer ?
#
loop_
_entity_poly.entity_id
_entity_poly.type
_entity_poly.pdbx_seq_one_letter_code
_entity_poly.pdbx_strand_id
1 'polypeptide(L)'
;MSREFRPGEVISYPYLWAWQQQRGETEGRKQRPVCVVIAIRSASDGNTHLALLAITTQSPQTGRAALEIPEIERKRAGLSDLKQCWIMADEYNYDIVELSWYIESDQDVLGRFSKPFMVKIARLFAEARGRSGRVNRLD
;
A
#
# COMPACT_ATOMS: atom_id res chain seq x y z
N MET A 1 -7.06 -21.12 9.58
CA MET A 1 -6.91 -19.82 10.27
C MET A 1 -6.50 -18.83 9.21
N SER A 2 -7.25 -17.75 9.01
CA SER A 2 -6.86 -16.68 8.08
C SER A 2 -5.58 -16.02 8.58
N ARG A 3 -4.68 -15.66 7.66
CA ARG A 3 -3.44 -14.96 8.00
C ARG A 3 -3.75 -13.54 8.49
N GLU A 4 -2.98 -13.06 9.45
CA GLU A 4 -3.02 -11.66 9.88
C GLU A 4 -2.04 -10.80 9.07
N PHE A 5 -2.55 -9.75 8.42
CA PHE A 5 -1.71 -8.74 7.77
C PHE A 5 -0.96 -7.90 8.79
N ARG A 6 0.28 -7.52 8.46
CA ARG A 6 1.14 -6.74 9.36
C ARG A 6 1.64 -5.47 8.68
N PRO A 7 1.79 -4.35 9.43
CA PRO A 7 2.42 -3.16 8.89
C PRO A 7 3.82 -3.44 8.34
N GLY A 8 4.06 -2.89 7.15
CA GLY A 8 5.28 -3.01 6.35
C GLY A 8 5.32 -4.21 5.42
N GLU A 9 4.33 -5.10 5.45
CA GLU A 9 4.23 -6.18 4.46
C GLU A 9 4.02 -5.59 3.06
N VAL A 10 4.66 -6.22 2.08
CA VAL A 10 4.51 -5.88 0.67
C VAL A 10 3.77 -7.00 -0.02
N ILE A 11 2.65 -6.66 -0.64
CA ILE A 11 1.75 -7.59 -1.32
C ILE A 11 1.54 -7.17 -2.77
N SER A 12 1.18 -8.12 -3.62
CA SER A 12 0.60 -7.79 -4.93
C SER A 12 -0.84 -7.33 -4.73
N TYR A 13 -1.22 -6.21 -5.34
CA TYR A 13 -2.57 -5.66 -5.25
C TYR A 13 -2.92 -4.86 -6.51
N PRO A 14 -4.16 -4.95 -7.04
CA PRO A 14 -4.62 -4.14 -8.16
C PRO A 14 -4.92 -2.70 -7.70
N TYR A 15 -3.86 -1.94 -7.42
CA TYR A 15 -3.98 -0.57 -6.92
C TYR A 15 -4.68 0.34 -7.93
N LEU A 16 -5.76 0.98 -7.47
CA LEU A 16 -6.54 1.97 -8.20
C LEU A 16 -6.10 3.38 -7.80
N TRP A 17 -5.53 4.14 -8.73
CA TRP A 17 -5.14 5.53 -8.50
C TRP A 17 -6.37 6.44 -8.43
N ALA A 18 -6.31 7.51 -7.63
CA ALA A 18 -7.46 8.42 -7.46
C ALA A 18 -7.95 9.03 -8.79
N TRP A 19 -7.03 9.37 -9.69
CA TRP A 19 -7.39 9.91 -11.02
C TRP A 19 -8.07 8.87 -11.93
N GLN A 20 -7.81 7.56 -11.73
CA GLN A 20 -8.50 6.50 -12.45
C GLN A 20 -9.94 6.37 -11.95
N GLN A 21 -10.12 6.39 -10.62
CA GLN A 21 -11.44 6.40 -10.00
C GLN A 21 -12.27 7.59 -10.46
N GLN A 22 -11.68 8.78 -10.54
CA GLN A 22 -12.34 10.01 -11.05
C GLN A 22 -12.81 9.88 -12.50
N ARG A 23 -12.25 8.94 -13.27
CA ARG A 23 -12.65 8.63 -14.66
C ARG A 23 -13.64 7.46 -14.75
N GLY A 24 -14.13 6.96 -13.62
CA GLY A 24 -15.09 5.87 -13.54
C GLY A 24 -14.48 4.47 -13.59
N GLU A 25 -13.15 4.33 -13.46
CA GLU A 25 -12.54 3.00 -13.33
C GLU A 25 -12.79 2.44 -11.93
N THR A 26 -13.20 1.17 -11.87
CA THR A 26 -13.50 0.46 -10.61
C THR A 26 -12.37 -0.46 -10.18
N GLU A 27 -11.43 -0.80 -11.08
CA GLU A 27 -10.36 -1.75 -10.82
C GLU A 27 -8.99 -1.18 -11.19
N GLY A 28 -7.96 -1.58 -10.43
CA GLY A 28 -6.59 -1.26 -10.80
C GLY A 28 -6.19 -1.98 -12.08
N ARG A 29 -5.70 -1.24 -13.07
CA ARG A 29 -5.32 -1.77 -14.41
C ARG A 29 -4.26 -2.87 -14.42
N LYS A 30 -3.56 -3.09 -13.30
CA LYS A 30 -2.57 -4.15 -13.15
C LYS A 30 -2.25 -4.41 -11.69
N GLN A 31 -1.75 -5.62 -11.43
CA GLN A 31 -1.12 -5.99 -10.18
C GLN A 31 0.15 -5.17 -9.92
N ARG A 32 0.29 -4.66 -8.70
CA ARG A 32 1.44 -3.85 -8.27
C ARG A 32 1.86 -4.26 -6.87
N PRO A 33 3.16 -4.17 -6.54
CA PRO A 33 3.57 -4.18 -5.15
C PRO A 33 2.96 -2.97 -4.42
N VAL A 34 2.37 -3.21 -3.25
CA VAL A 34 1.88 -2.17 -2.34
C VAL A 34 2.37 -2.44 -0.93
N CYS A 35 2.62 -1.39 -0.18
CA CYS A 35 2.98 -1.46 1.24
C CYS A 35 1.71 -1.40 2.09
N VAL A 36 1.52 -2.38 2.98
CA VAL A 36 0.52 -2.32 4.05
C VAL A 36 1.02 -1.33 5.10
N VAL A 37 0.57 -0.08 5.06
CA VAL A 37 1.00 0.94 6.03
C VAL A 37 0.22 0.85 7.34
N ILE A 38 -1.05 0.44 7.26
CA ILE A 38 -1.92 0.17 8.41
C ILE A 38 -2.58 -1.19 8.20
N ALA A 39 -2.58 -2.01 9.24
CA ALA A 39 -3.41 -3.20 9.36
C ALA A 39 -3.98 -3.23 10.77
N ILE A 40 -5.30 -3.06 10.90
CA ILE A 40 -5.98 -3.03 12.19
C ILE A 40 -7.20 -3.93 12.10
N ARG A 41 -7.28 -4.89 13.03
CA ARG A 41 -8.51 -5.62 13.28
C ARG A 41 -9.42 -4.79 14.18
N SER A 42 -10.54 -4.37 13.63
CA SER A 42 -11.53 -3.56 14.32
C SER A 42 -12.32 -4.41 15.31
N ALA A 43 -12.44 -3.92 16.54
CA ALA A 43 -13.22 -4.58 17.58
C ALA A 43 -14.73 -4.42 17.40
N SER A 44 -15.17 -3.43 16.60
CA SER A 44 -16.59 -3.12 16.42
C SER A 44 -17.28 -4.01 15.40
N ASP A 45 -16.61 -4.32 14.29
CA ASP A 45 -17.16 -5.15 13.21
C ASP A 45 -16.37 -6.46 13.02
N GLY A 46 -15.25 -6.65 13.73
CA GLY A 46 -14.42 -7.84 13.67
C GLY A 46 -13.52 -7.94 12.43
N ASN A 47 -13.61 -6.96 11.53
CA ASN A 47 -12.95 -6.93 10.23
C ASN A 47 -11.52 -6.38 10.31
N THR A 48 -10.70 -6.73 9.33
CA THR A 48 -9.33 -6.29 9.15
C THR A 48 -9.25 -5.17 8.13
N HIS A 49 -9.03 -3.95 8.62
CA HIS A 49 -8.93 -2.74 7.81
C HIS A 49 -7.49 -2.50 7.39
N LEU A 50 -7.29 -2.31 6.09
CA LEU A 50 -5.99 -2.03 5.51
C LEU A 50 -5.93 -0.62 4.91
N ALA A 51 -4.79 0.04 5.09
CA ALA A 51 -4.38 1.15 4.24
C ALA A 51 -3.15 0.74 3.44
N LEU A 52 -3.22 0.91 2.13
CA LEU A 52 -2.24 0.42 1.18
C LEU A 52 -1.61 1.60 0.43
N LEU A 53 -0.28 1.65 0.41
CA LEU A 53 0.49 2.66 -0.34
C LEU A 53 1.11 2.03 -1.58
N ALA A 54 0.93 2.67 -2.74
CA ALA A 54 1.47 2.17 -4.00
C ALA A 54 3.00 2.24 -4.03
N ILE A 55 3.62 1.21 -4.60
CA ILE A 55 5.04 1.24 -4.99
C ILE A 55 5.13 1.42 -6.50
N THR A 56 5.97 2.36 -6.94
CA THR A 56 6.16 2.69 -8.36
C THR A 56 7.63 2.77 -8.73
N THR A 57 7.96 2.37 -9.96
CA THR A 57 9.28 2.60 -10.58
C THR A 57 9.33 3.90 -11.38
N GLN A 58 8.21 4.62 -11.47
CA GLN A 58 8.18 5.94 -12.08
C GLN A 58 8.62 6.98 -11.05
N SER A 59 9.58 7.81 -11.44
CA SER A 59 10.04 8.90 -10.58
C SER A 59 8.87 9.83 -10.24
N PRO A 60 8.62 10.13 -8.95
CA PRO A 60 7.56 11.04 -8.54
C PRO A 60 7.78 12.44 -9.12
N GLN A 61 6.68 13.08 -9.55
CA GLN A 61 6.72 14.50 -9.92
C GLN A 61 7.06 15.36 -8.70
N THR A 62 7.66 16.52 -8.95
CA THR A 62 8.00 17.50 -7.90
C THR A 62 6.77 17.85 -7.06
N GLY A 63 6.91 17.81 -5.73
CA GLY A 63 5.85 18.16 -4.78
C GLY A 63 4.93 17.01 -4.37
N ARG A 64 5.03 15.83 -5.01
CA ARG A 64 4.36 14.61 -4.55
C ARG A 64 5.02 14.10 -3.26
N ALA A 65 4.22 13.61 -2.31
CA ALA A 65 4.75 13.00 -1.10
C ALA A 65 5.16 11.55 -1.41
N ALA A 66 6.45 11.34 -1.63
CA ALA A 66 7.00 10.04 -1.97
C ALA A 66 8.33 9.80 -1.27
N LEU A 67 8.61 8.53 -0.96
CA LEU A 67 9.84 8.09 -0.34
C LEU A 67 10.54 7.08 -1.24
N GLU A 68 11.77 7.38 -1.66
CA GLU A 68 12.60 6.40 -2.36
C GLU A 68 12.89 5.21 -1.46
N ILE A 69 12.82 4.00 -2.00
CA ILE A 69 13.06 2.76 -1.27
C ILE A 69 14.55 2.39 -1.41
N PRO A 70 15.35 2.42 -0.34
CA PRO A 70 16.75 2.04 -0.39
C PRO A 70 16.93 0.58 -0.81
N GLU A 71 18.07 0.23 -1.41
CA GLU A 71 18.34 -1.12 -1.92
C GLU A 71 18.12 -2.22 -0.87
N ILE A 72 18.58 -2.00 0.37
CA ILE A 72 18.40 -2.97 1.45
C ILE A 72 16.93 -3.19 1.81
N GLU A 73 16.09 -2.16 1.70
CA GLU A 73 14.65 -2.25 1.94
C GLU A 73 13.94 -2.90 0.75
N ARG A 74 14.40 -2.66 -0.49
CA ARG A 74 13.91 -3.39 -1.68
C ARG A 74 14.14 -4.89 -1.53
N LYS A 75 15.33 -5.30 -1.10
CA LYS A 75 15.65 -6.72 -0.84
C LYS A 75 14.72 -7.33 0.22
N ARG A 76 14.53 -6.64 1.35
CA ARG A 76 13.62 -7.09 2.43
C ARG A 76 12.16 -7.20 1.98
N ALA A 77 11.75 -6.33 1.05
CA ALA A 77 10.40 -6.25 0.51
C ALA A 77 10.13 -7.20 -0.67
N GLY A 78 11.09 -8.02 -1.09
CA GLY A 78 10.93 -8.88 -2.28
C GLY A 78 10.94 -8.11 -3.60
N LEU A 79 11.56 -6.93 -3.63
CA LEU A 79 11.63 -6.01 -4.78
C LEU A 79 13.03 -5.93 -5.38
N SER A 80 13.86 -6.97 -5.19
CA SER A 80 15.28 -6.98 -5.58
C SER A 80 15.50 -6.73 -7.07
N ASP A 81 14.56 -7.12 -7.92
CA ASP A 81 14.64 -6.95 -9.37
C ASP A 81 14.41 -5.49 -9.81
N LEU A 82 13.88 -4.64 -8.92
CA LEU A 82 13.66 -3.23 -9.19
C LEU A 82 14.94 -2.44 -8.94
N LYS A 83 15.49 -1.83 -10.00
CA LYS A 83 16.66 -0.94 -9.90
C LYS A 83 16.42 0.27 -9.00
N GLN A 84 15.22 0.87 -9.11
CA GLN A 84 14.80 2.03 -8.33
C GLN A 84 13.28 2.05 -8.22
N CYS A 85 12.76 2.40 -7.04
CA CYS A 85 11.33 2.54 -6.81
C CYS A 85 11.03 3.43 -5.60
N TRP A 86 9.78 3.91 -5.52
CA TRP A 86 9.28 4.83 -4.51
C TRP A 86 7.96 4.32 -3.92
N ILE A 87 7.71 4.63 -2.66
CA ILE A 87 6.39 4.53 -2.02
C ILE A 87 5.71 5.90 -2.15
N MET A 88 4.49 5.91 -2.69
CA MET A 88 3.64 7.10 -2.75
C MET A 88 2.83 7.20 -1.45
N ALA A 89 2.88 8.34 -0.76
CA ALA A 89 2.24 8.58 0.54
C ALA A 89 1.14 9.65 0.50
N ASP A 90 0.95 10.29 -0.66
CA ASP A 90 -0.08 11.29 -0.93
C ASP A 90 -1.39 10.71 -1.50
N GLU A 91 -1.51 9.39 -1.58
CA GLU A 91 -2.78 8.70 -1.77
C GLU A 91 -2.67 7.26 -1.26
N TYR A 92 -3.81 6.69 -0.88
CA TYR A 92 -3.87 5.31 -0.37
C TYR A 92 -5.17 4.63 -0.75
N ASN A 93 -5.07 3.33 -0.96
CA ASN A 93 -6.24 2.47 -1.07
C ASN A 93 -6.63 2.00 0.32
N TYR A 94 -7.92 2.06 0.61
CA TYR A 94 -8.52 1.50 1.80
C TYR A 94 -9.33 0.28 1.41
N ASP A 95 -9.04 -0.84 2.05
CA ASP A 95 -9.68 -2.12 1.80
C ASP A 95 -10.00 -2.84 3.11
N ILE A 96 -10.97 -3.74 3.09
CA ILE A 96 -11.36 -4.58 4.22
C ILE A 96 -11.19 -6.03 3.78
N VAL A 97 -10.27 -6.76 4.40
CA VAL A 97 -9.85 -8.11 3.96
C VAL A 97 -11.04 -9.05 3.79
N GLU A 98 -11.94 -9.06 4.77
CA GLU A 98 -13.08 -9.98 4.81
C GLU A 98 -14.18 -9.63 3.80
N LEU A 99 -14.13 -8.44 3.20
CA LEU A 99 -15.07 -7.96 2.18
C LEU A 99 -14.41 -7.75 0.82
N SER A 100 -13.10 -7.97 0.71
CA SER A 100 -12.33 -7.62 -0.48
C SER A 100 -12.48 -8.67 -1.56
N TRP A 101 -12.73 -8.21 -2.79
CA TRP A 101 -12.59 -9.03 -4.00
C TRP A 101 -11.14 -9.16 -4.46
N TYR A 102 -10.23 -8.38 -3.87
CA TYR A 102 -8.85 -8.22 -4.34
C TYR A 102 -7.80 -8.78 -3.39
N ILE A 103 -8.22 -9.18 -2.18
CA ILE A 103 -7.33 -9.68 -1.13
C ILE A 103 -7.83 -11.04 -0.66
N GLU A 104 -7.01 -12.06 -0.88
CA GLU A 104 -7.28 -13.40 -0.40
C GLU A 104 -6.70 -13.63 1.00
N SER A 105 -7.34 -14.51 1.78
CA SER A 105 -6.97 -14.78 3.17
C SER A 105 -5.60 -15.46 3.34
N ASP A 106 -5.09 -16.05 2.26
CA ASP A 106 -3.80 -16.73 2.14
C ASP A 106 -2.87 -16.04 1.13
N GLN A 107 -3.19 -14.80 0.73
CA GLN A 107 -2.40 -14.05 -0.24
C GLN A 107 -0.91 -13.99 0.13
N ASP A 108 -0.07 -14.26 -0.88
CA ASP A 108 1.37 -14.23 -0.74
C ASP A 108 1.88 -12.83 -0.36
N VAL A 109 2.86 -12.82 0.55
CA VAL A 109 3.65 -11.63 0.86
C VAL A 109 5.00 -11.74 0.17
N LEU A 110 5.32 -10.70 -0.62
CA LEU A 110 6.58 -10.56 -1.33
C LEU A 110 7.75 -10.36 -0.36
N GLY A 111 7.49 -9.62 0.72
CA GLY A 111 8.46 -9.35 1.77
C GLY A 111 7.94 -8.32 2.76
N ARG A 112 8.82 -7.79 3.60
CA ARG A 112 8.45 -6.84 4.64
C ARG A 112 9.52 -5.81 4.92
N PHE A 113 9.15 -4.54 4.87
CA PHE A 113 10.03 -3.44 5.26
C PHE A 113 10.47 -3.52 6.72
N SER A 114 11.65 -2.98 7.00
CA SER A 114 12.15 -2.89 8.36
C SER A 114 11.33 -1.89 9.20
N LYS A 115 11.31 -2.08 10.53
CA LYS A 115 10.65 -1.14 11.45
C LYS A 115 11.18 0.30 11.30
N PRO A 116 12.51 0.56 11.21
CA PRO A 116 13.01 1.92 11.02
C PRO A 116 12.54 2.56 9.71
N PHE A 117 12.44 1.79 8.63
CA PHE A 117 11.92 2.30 7.36
C PHE A 117 10.42 2.57 7.44
N MET A 118 9.67 1.70 8.13
CA MET A 118 8.24 1.92 8.40
C MET A 118 7.96 3.19 9.21
N VAL A 119 8.83 3.56 10.16
CA VAL A 119 8.71 4.84 10.87
C VAL A 119 8.82 6.04 9.90
N LYS A 120 9.72 5.97 8.90
CA LYS A 120 9.85 7.02 7.87
C LYS A 120 8.61 7.09 6.98
N ILE A 121 8.10 5.94 6.55
CA ILE A 121 6.88 5.85 5.73
C ILE A 121 5.69 6.42 6.51
N ALA A 122 5.49 5.99 7.75
CA ALA A 122 4.37 6.44 8.58
C ALA A 122 4.41 7.94 8.85
N ARG A 123 5.61 8.49 9.09
CA ARG A 123 5.80 9.93 9.25
C ARG A 123 5.41 10.70 7.99
N LEU A 124 5.94 10.30 6.83
CA LEU A 124 5.61 10.93 5.55
C LEU A 124 4.09 10.83 5.26
N PHE A 125 3.49 9.67 5.51
CA PHE A 125 2.05 9.44 5.33
C PHE A 125 1.20 10.33 6.23
N ALA A 126 1.60 10.50 7.50
CA ALA A 126 0.92 11.38 8.44
C ALA A 126 1.04 12.86 8.02
N GLU A 127 2.23 13.30 7.59
CA GLU A 127 2.49 14.66 7.09
C GLU A 127 1.70 14.95 5.81
N ALA A 128 1.48 13.94 4.96
CA ALA A 128 0.71 14.06 3.73
C ALA A 128 -0.82 14.04 3.93
N ARG A 129 -1.32 13.56 5.08
CA ARG A 129 -2.76 13.22 5.30
C ARG A 129 -3.76 14.34 4.97
N GLY A 130 -3.39 15.62 5.10
CA GLY A 130 -4.24 16.75 4.72
C GLY A 130 -4.38 16.97 3.20
N ARG A 131 -3.52 16.32 2.42
CA ARG A 131 -3.52 16.29 0.95
C ARG A 131 -3.79 14.89 0.40
N SER A 132 -3.68 13.85 1.24
CA SER A 132 -3.77 12.47 0.77
C SER A 132 -5.19 12.07 0.38
N GLY A 133 -5.35 11.61 -0.86
CA GLY A 133 -6.60 11.03 -1.34
C GLY A 133 -6.80 9.60 -0.80
N ARG A 134 -8.00 9.29 -0.31
CA ARG A 134 -8.41 7.92 0.03
C ARG A 134 -9.25 7.33 -1.11
N VAL A 135 -8.85 6.18 -1.62
CA VAL A 135 -9.64 5.39 -2.58
C VAL A 135 -10.22 4.18 -1.84
N ASN A 136 -11.55 4.12 -1.71
CA ASN A 136 -12.23 2.96 -1.13
C ASN A 136 -12.28 1.80 -2.13
N ARG A 137 -12.12 0.58 -1.61
CA ARG A 137 -12.06 -0.67 -2.39
C ARG A 137 -13.10 -1.68 -1.92
N LEU A 138 -14.21 -1.17 -1.38
CA LEU A 138 -15.33 -1.96 -0.86
C LEU A 138 -16.38 -2.30 -1.92
N ASP A 139 -16.07 -1.96 -3.17
CA ASP A 139 -16.97 -1.97 -4.32
C ASP A 139 -16.61 -3.13 -5.25
#